data_AF-A0A645AUT5-F1
#
_entry.id   AF-A0A645AUT5-F1
#
_cell.length_a   1.000
_cell.length_b   1.000
_cell.length_c   1.000
_cell.angle_alpha   90.00
_cell.angle_beta   90.00
_cell.angle_gamma   90.00
#
_symmetry.space_group_name_H-M   'P 1'
#
loop_
_entity.id
_entity.type
_entity.pdbx_description
1 polymer ?
#
loop_
_entity_poly.entity_id
_entity_poly.type
_entity_poly.pdbx_seq_one_letter_code
_entity_poly.pdbx_strand_id
1 'polypeptide(L)'
;MTWHGMLSASIGLLIATPGHFLESKIGLISMYDYMFNPMNIFVTLALLIFPPLFASMVHPKPTNVSELSEESLKAIELESSAVSEMPKDPSVGDILNHSTILAGLLGLLGMVYVVWHFATKGFVLDINLVNAIFMFLGILMHKNIASYLKAVKAATPGVAGIIFQFPLYAGIMGMIQYSGLVDMLANFMVNISTPDTFYLWTFLSASVINMFVPSGGGQWAVQGPVAINSAMMMNANIIKTCLAVAYGNTWTNMAQPFWALALLGVTGLKAREIMGYSIAIMLMSGFIFIIGVTFLPV
;
A
#
# COMPACT_ATOMS: atom_id res chain seq x y z
N MET A 1 0.86 9.13 0.90
CA MET A 1 -0.03 9.53 2.03
C MET A 1 -1.48 9.11 1.89
N THR A 2 -2.03 8.95 0.68
CA THR A 2 -3.43 8.52 0.50
C THR A 2 -3.58 7.02 0.26
N TRP A 3 -2.49 6.26 0.29
CA TRP A 3 -2.49 4.89 -0.23
C TRP A 3 -3.31 3.90 0.58
N HIS A 4 -3.56 4.14 1.87
CA HIS A 4 -4.52 3.34 2.64
C HIS A 4 -5.95 3.91 2.64
N GLY A 5 -6.19 5.07 2.03
CA GLY A 5 -7.52 5.65 1.97
C GLY A 5 -8.41 5.04 0.89
N MET A 6 -7.86 4.62 -0.25
CA MET A 6 -8.68 4.25 -1.42
C MET A 6 -8.22 2.92 -2.06
N LEU A 7 -8.15 2.86 -3.40
CA LEU A 7 -7.94 1.65 -4.18
C LEU A 7 -6.61 0.94 -3.92
N SER A 8 -5.63 1.63 -3.32
CA SER A 8 -4.32 1.06 -2.98
C SER A 8 -4.22 0.54 -1.54
N ALA A 9 -5.34 0.51 -0.80
CA ALA A 9 -5.33 0.16 0.61
C ALA A 9 -5.07 -1.33 0.84
N SER A 10 -3.84 -1.71 1.16
CA SER A 10 -3.48 -3.13 1.39
C SER A 10 -4.36 -3.79 2.46
N ILE A 11 -4.69 -3.07 3.53
CA ILE A 11 -5.57 -3.58 4.60
C ILE A 11 -7.00 -3.76 4.08
N GLY A 12 -7.57 -2.73 3.45
CA GLY A 12 -8.92 -2.79 2.87
C GLY A 12 -9.06 -3.92 1.84
N LEU A 13 -8.11 -4.01 0.91
CA LEU A 13 -8.10 -5.06 -0.12
C LEU A 13 -7.99 -6.45 0.50
N LEU A 14 -7.19 -6.61 1.55
CA LEU A 14 -7.01 -7.90 2.22
C LEU A 14 -8.27 -8.33 2.99
N ILE A 15 -8.92 -7.44 3.74
CA ILE A 15 -10.16 -7.76 4.47
C ILE A 15 -11.38 -7.89 3.54
N ALA A 16 -11.26 -7.43 2.29
CA ALA A 16 -12.23 -7.70 1.23
C ALA A 16 -11.98 -9.04 0.52
N THR A 17 -10.84 -9.70 0.75
CA THR A 17 -10.44 -10.92 0.04
C THR A 17 -10.95 -12.17 0.76
N PRO A 18 -11.77 -13.03 0.13
CA PRO A 18 -12.18 -14.31 0.70
C PRO A 18 -11.00 -15.17 1.13
N GLY A 19 -11.10 -15.79 2.31
CA GLY A 19 -10.07 -16.62 2.93
C GLY A 19 -9.03 -15.85 3.75
N HIS A 20 -9.21 -14.55 3.99
CA HIS A 20 -8.28 -13.80 4.84
C HIS A 20 -8.33 -14.29 6.30
N PHE A 21 -7.21 -14.19 7.00
CA PHE A 21 -7.01 -14.83 8.31
C PHE A 21 -7.88 -14.28 9.47
N LEU A 22 -8.65 -13.21 9.24
CA LEU A 22 -9.59 -12.64 10.21
C LEU A 22 -11.06 -12.79 9.79
N GLU A 23 -11.35 -13.45 8.66
CA GLU A 23 -12.71 -13.54 8.10
C GLU A 23 -13.69 -14.16 9.10
N SER A 24 -13.26 -15.15 9.87
CA SER A 24 -14.09 -15.77 10.92
C SER A 24 -14.47 -14.82 12.06
N LYS A 25 -13.75 -13.71 12.24
CA LYS A 25 -14.02 -12.70 13.29
C LYS A 25 -14.80 -11.51 12.78
N ILE A 26 -14.45 -11.01 11.59
CA ILE A 26 -14.99 -9.74 11.07
C ILE A 26 -15.84 -9.91 9.80
N GLY A 27 -15.97 -11.12 9.27
CA GLY A 27 -16.56 -11.37 7.96
C GLY A 27 -15.75 -10.72 6.84
N LEU A 28 -16.37 -10.61 5.67
CA LEU A 28 -15.81 -9.85 4.54
C LEU A 28 -16.27 -8.39 4.63
N ILE A 29 -15.32 -7.46 4.62
CA ILE A 29 -15.60 -6.04 4.56
C ILE A 29 -15.33 -5.57 3.14
N SER A 30 -16.38 -5.08 2.46
CA SER A 30 -16.25 -4.64 1.07
C SER A 30 -15.34 -3.41 0.96
N MET A 31 -14.60 -3.30 -0.16
CA MET A 31 -13.86 -2.07 -0.45
C MET A 31 -14.78 -0.86 -0.58
N TYR A 32 -16.05 -1.06 -0.93
CA TYR A 32 -17.02 0.03 -0.97
C TYR A 32 -17.22 0.64 0.42
N ASP A 33 -17.51 -0.18 1.44
CA ASP A 33 -17.74 0.31 2.81
C ASP A 33 -16.44 0.88 3.43
N TYR A 34 -15.32 0.23 3.14
CA TYR A 34 -14.01 0.69 3.58
C TYR A 34 -13.64 2.07 3.02
N MET A 35 -13.95 2.33 1.74
CA MET A 35 -13.61 3.58 1.06
C MET A 35 -14.64 4.69 1.30
N PHE A 36 -15.93 4.37 1.17
CA PHE A 36 -17.00 5.36 1.11
C PHE A 36 -17.67 5.55 2.47
N ASN A 37 -16.88 6.01 3.44
CA ASN A 37 -17.38 6.47 4.74
C ASN A 37 -16.92 7.91 5.03
N PRO A 38 -17.62 8.65 5.90
CA PRO A 38 -17.38 10.08 6.12
C PRO A 38 -15.93 10.39 6.56
N MET A 39 -15.40 9.62 7.50
CA MET A 39 -14.02 9.76 7.95
C MET A 39 -13.02 9.60 6.80
N ASN A 40 -13.15 8.53 6.02
CA ASN A 40 -12.18 8.21 4.99
C ASN A 40 -12.24 9.15 3.79
N ILE A 41 -13.44 9.59 3.40
CA ILE A 41 -13.62 10.63 2.38
C ILE A 41 -12.97 11.93 2.83
N PHE A 42 -13.24 12.38 4.08
CA PHE A 42 -12.64 13.59 4.62
C PHE A 42 -11.11 13.52 4.64
N VAL A 43 -10.55 12.46 5.24
CA VAL A 43 -9.09 12.28 5.35
C VAL A 43 -8.46 12.23 3.96
N THR A 44 -9.04 11.50 3.02
CA THR A 44 -8.54 11.40 1.65
C THR A 44 -8.55 12.76 0.93
N LEU A 45 -9.65 13.52 1.02
CA LEU A 45 -9.74 14.85 0.41
C LEU A 45 -8.78 15.86 1.06
N ALA A 46 -8.68 15.83 2.39
CA ALA A 46 -7.73 16.67 3.12
C ALA A 46 -6.28 16.36 2.72
N LEU A 47 -5.91 15.09 2.59
CA LEU A 47 -4.58 14.66 2.14
C LEU A 47 -4.34 14.86 0.64
N LEU A 48 -5.38 15.00 -0.17
CA LEU A 48 -5.26 15.40 -1.57
C LEU A 48 -4.93 16.89 -1.70
N ILE A 49 -5.41 17.71 -0.76
CA ILE A 49 -5.29 19.18 -0.83
C ILE A 49 -4.11 19.71 -0.01
N PHE A 50 -4.04 19.39 1.27
CA PHE A 50 -3.11 20.05 2.19
C PHE A 50 -1.63 19.67 1.98
N PRO A 51 -1.25 18.40 1.74
CA PRO A 51 0.14 18.05 1.48
C PRO A 51 0.74 18.70 0.23
N PRO A 52 0.08 18.71 -0.94
CA PRO A 52 0.60 19.45 -2.09
C PRO A 52 0.73 20.96 -1.84
N LEU A 53 -0.24 21.58 -1.17
CA LEU A 53 -0.16 22.99 -0.79
C LEU A 53 1.02 23.24 0.15
N PHE A 54 1.16 22.44 1.20
CA PHE A 54 2.26 22.54 2.14
C PHE A 54 3.61 22.32 1.46
N ALA A 55 3.72 21.32 0.58
CA ALA A 55 4.91 21.06 -0.24
C ALA A 55 5.27 22.27 -1.11
N SER A 56 4.28 22.96 -1.69
CA SER A 56 4.51 24.18 -2.46
C SER A 56 5.02 25.35 -1.61
N MET A 57 4.57 25.44 -0.35
CA MET A 57 5.01 26.49 0.59
C MET A 57 6.45 26.28 1.08
N VAL A 58 6.89 25.02 1.20
CA VAL A 58 8.26 24.67 1.61
C VAL A 58 9.22 24.52 0.43
N HIS A 59 8.75 24.74 -0.80
CA HIS A 59 9.59 24.65 -1.99
C HIS A 59 10.76 25.66 -1.90
N PRO A 60 12.01 25.23 -2.08
CA PRO A 60 13.15 26.12 -2.01
C PRO A 60 13.07 27.20 -3.08
N LYS A 61 13.58 28.40 -2.78
CA LYS A 61 13.74 29.47 -3.77
C LYS A 61 14.61 28.99 -4.93
N PRO A 62 14.45 29.52 -6.16
CA PRO A 62 15.21 29.08 -7.34
C PRO A 62 16.73 29.05 -7.13
N THR A 63 17.28 29.95 -6.31
CA THR A 63 18.70 30.02 -5.98
C THR A 63 19.22 28.84 -5.14
N ASN A 64 18.32 28.08 -4.52
CA ASN A 64 18.61 26.98 -3.60
C ASN A 64 18.07 25.64 -4.11
N VAL A 65 17.63 25.58 -5.38
CA VAL A 65 17.21 24.34 -6.04
C VAL A 65 18.47 23.60 -6.50
N SER A 66 18.62 22.35 -6.08
CA SER A 66 19.65 21.46 -6.62
C SER A 66 19.06 20.68 -7.79
N GLU A 67 19.62 20.88 -8.98
CA GLU A 67 19.25 20.10 -10.15
C GLU A 67 19.72 18.64 -10.01
N LEU A 68 19.02 17.73 -10.69
CA LEU A 68 19.45 16.34 -10.79
C LEU A 68 20.76 16.27 -11.57
N SER A 69 21.66 15.37 -11.17
CA SER A 69 22.91 15.17 -11.91
C SER A 69 22.64 14.64 -13.31
N GLU A 70 23.52 14.95 -14.28
CA GLU A 70 23.42 14.37 -15.64
C GLU A 70 23.40 12.84 -15.64
N GLU A 71 24.05 12.21 -14.66
CA GLU A 71 24.06 10.76 -14.51
C GLU A 71 22.69 10.22 -14.08
N SER A 72 22.02 10.91 -13.15
CA SER A 72 20.64 10.60 -12.74
C SER A 72 19.66 10.78 -13.89
N LEU A 73 19.83 11.84 -14.69
CA LEU A 73 19.01 12.08 -15.89
C LEU A 73 19.17 10.96 -16.92
N LYS A 74 20.41 10.53 -17.20
CA LYS A 74 20.69 9.40 -18.10
C LYS A 74 20.13 8.08 -17.57
N ALA A 75 20.19 7.85 -16.25
CA ALA A 75 19.61 6.67 -15.63
C ALA A 75 18.08 6.61 -15.80
N ILE A 76 17.38 7.73 -15.64
CA ILE A 76 15.94 7.87 -15.89
C ILE A 76 15.60 7.56 -17.36
N GLU A 77 16.42 8.06 -18.30
CA GLU A 77 16.20 7.83 -19.74
C GLU A 77 16.43 6.37 -20.15
N LEU A 78 17.43 5.70 -19.57
CA LEU A 78 17.75 4.29 -19.86
C LEU A 78 16.64 3.31 -19.43
N GLU A 79 15.97 3.58 -18.30
CA GLU A 79 14.83 2.77 -17.83
C GLU A 79 13.66 2.75 -18.82
N SER A 80 13.49 3.80 -19.63
CA SER A 80 12.41 3.89 -20.63
C SER A 80 12.53 2.90 -21.79
N SER A 81 13.70 2.27 -21.98
CA SER A 81 14.02 1.40 -23.12
C SER A 81 13.69 -0.09 -22.91
N ALA A 82 12.67 -0.39 -22.08
CA ALA A 82 12.31 -1.76 -21.64
C ALA A 82 11.73 -2.69 -22.75
N VAL A 83 11.97 -2.40 -24.02
CA VAL A 83 11.60 -3.30 -25.12
C VAL A 83 12.56 -4.49 -25.13
N SER A 84 12.02 -5.72 -25.13
CA SER A 84 12.81 -6.93 -25.35
C SER A 84 13.08 -7.09 -26.84
N GLU A 85 14.35 -7.27 -27.22
CA GLU A 85 14.74 -7.61 -28.59
C GLU A 85 14.65 -9.12 -28.79
N MET A 86 14.13 -9.54 -29.95
CA MET A 86 14.08 -10.95 -30.33
C MET A 86 15.50 -11.48 -30.57
N PRO A 87 15.87 -12.66 -30.04
CA PRO A 87 17.16 -13.27 -30.32
C PRO A 87 17.41 -13.50 -31.82
N LYS A 88 18.68 -13.50 -32.24
CA LYS A 88 19.07 -13.70 -33.65
C LYS A 88 18.72 -15.10 -34.20
N ASP A 89 18.73 -16.10 -33.34
CA ASP A 89 18.29 -17.47 -33.63
C ASP A 89 17.17 -17.85 -32.64
N PRO A 90 15.92 -17.41 -32.91
CA PRO A 90 14.86 -17.49 -31.93
C PRO A 90 14.32 -18.92 -31.83
N SER A 91 14.20 -19.43 -30.61
CA SER A 91 13.43 -20.65 -30.35
C SER A 91 11.93 -20.41 -30.58
N VAL A 92 11.16 -21.49 -30.70
CA VAL A 92 9.68 -21.38 -30.75
C VAL A 92 9.14 -20.62 -29.52
N GLY A 93 9.75 -20.83 -28.35
CA GLY A 93 9.39 -20.08 -27.13
C GLY A 93 9.66 -18.59 -27.24
N ASP A 94 10.76 -18.19 -27.86
CA ASP A 94 11.09 -16.77 -28.07
C ASP A 94 10.10 -16.08 -29.02
N ILE A 95 9.70 -16.78 -30.09
CA ILE A 95 8.70 -16.29 -31.04
C ILE A 95 7.35 -16.10 -30.33
N LEU A 96 6.92 -17.07 -29.52
CA LEU A 96 5.68 -16.97 -28.75
C LEU A 96 5.73 -15.83 -27.73
N ASN A 97 6.85 -15.68 -27.02
CA ASN A 97 7.01 -14.62 -26.01
C ASN A 97 7.06 -13.21 -26.61
N HIS A 98 7.54 -13.05 -27.85
CA HIS A 98 7.56 -11.77 -28.58
C HIS A 98 6.28 -11.54 -29.41
N SER A 99 5.36 -12.49 -29.48
CA SER A 99 4.10 -12.36 -30.22
C SER A 99 3.16 -11.35 -29.56
N THR A 100 2.88 -10.26 -30.29
CA THR A 100 1.92 -9.24 -29.86
C THR A 100 0.49 -9.73 -29.88
N ILE A 101 0.18 -10.67 -30.78
CA ILE A 101 -1.15 -11.30 -30.87
C ILE A 101 -1.40 -12.15 -29.63
N LEU A 102 -0.43 -13.00 -29.24
CA LEU A 102 -0.58 -13.88 -28.09
C LEU A 102 -0.73 -13.07 -26.80
N ALA A 103 0.11 -12.06 -26.60
CA ALA A 103 0.02 -11.17 -25.46
C ALA A 103 -1.28 -10.35 -25.45
N GLY A 104 -1.72 -9.86 -26.62
CA GLY A 104 -2.99 -9.18 -26.80
C GLY A 104 -4.17 -10.07 -26.41
N LEU A 105 -4.22 -11.32 -26.89
CA LEU A 105 -5.27 -12.27 -26.54
C LEU A 105 -5.29 -12.59 -25.04
N LEU A 106 -4.12 -12.85 -24.44
CA LEU A 106 -4.00 -13.14 -23.01
C LEU A 106 -4.45 -11.96 -22.15
N GLY A 107 -3.97 -10.75 -22.48
CA GLY A 107 -4.36 -9.52 -21.80
C GLY A 107 -5.84 -9.22 -21.94
N LEU A 108 -6.40 -9.35 -23.15
CA LEU A 108 -7.82 -9.11 -23.40
C LEU A 108 -8.71 -10.13 -22.69
N LEU A 109 -8.34 -11.41 -22.66
CA LEU A 109 -9.09 -12.43 -21.92
C LEU A 109 -9.19 -12.08 -20.44
N GLY A 110 -8.07 -11.66 -19.84
CA GLY A 110 -8.05 -11.17 -18.47
C GLY A 110 -8.91 -9.93 -18.25
N MET A 111 -8.84 -8.95 -19.16
CA MET A 111 -9.67 -7.75 -19.08
C MET A 111 -11.16 -8.03 -19.28
N VAL A 112 -11.53 -8.99 -20.13
CA VAL A 112 -12.92 -9.45 -20.28
C VAL A 112 -13.42 -10.04 -18.97
N TYR A 113 -12.61 -10.85 -18.27
CA TYR A 113 -12.97 -11.34 -16.94
C TYR A 113 -13.16 -10.21 -15.93
N VAL A 114 -12.26 -9.21 -15.91
CA VAL A 114 -12.38 -8.04 -15.03
C VAL A 114 -13.69 -7.28 -15.29
N VAL A 115 -14.00 -7.00 -16.56
CA VAL A 115 -15.24 -6.31 -16.95
C VAL A 115 -16.47 -7.14 -16.57
N TRP A 116 -16.45 -8.44 -16.87
CA TRP A 116 -17.52 -9.36 -16.50
C TRP A 116 -17.74 -9.42 -14.99
N HIS A 117 -16.67 -9.44 -14.20
CA HIS A 117 -16.74 -9.47 -12.73
C HIS A 117 -17.45 -8.23 -12.20
N PHE A 118 -17.05 -7.03 -12.64
CA PHE A 118 -17.73 -5.80 -12.21
C PHE A 118 -19.17 -5.71 -12.73
N ALA A 119 -19.44 -6.16 -13.96
CA ALA A 119 -20.78 -6.12 -14.54
C ALA A 119 -21.76 -7.08 -13.85
N THR A 120 -21.29 -8.22 -13.35
CA THR A 120 -22.16 -9.26 -12.75
C THR A 120 -22.20 -9.23 -11.23
N LYS A 121 -21.11 -8.83 -10.57
CA LYS A 121 -20.99 -8.84 -9.10
C LYS A 121 -21.00 -7.44 -8.48
N GLY A 122 -20.98 -6.37 -9.28
CA GLY A 122 -20.86 -5.00 -8.80
C GLY A 122 -19.42 -4.65 -8.37
N PHE A 123 -19.27 -3.63 -7.53
CA PHE A 123 -17.95 -3.13 -7.09
C PHE A 123 -17.31 -3.99 -5.98
N VAL A 124 -17.05 -5.26 -6.31
CA VAL A 124 -16.36 -6.21 -5.43
C VAL A 124 -14.88 -6.23 -5.80
N LEU A 125 -14.10 -5.35 -5.18
CA LEU A 125 -12.66 -5.24 -5.39
C LEU A 125 -11.92 -5.90 -4.24
N ASP A 126 -11.02 -6.83 -4.56
CA ASP A 126 -10.14 -7.50 -3.61
C ASP A 126 -8.68 -7.47 -4.14
N ILE A 127 -7.74 -7.97 -3.34
CA ILE A 127 -6.32 -7.93 -3.70
C ILE A 127 -6.00 -8.76 -4.96
N ASN A 128 -6.73 -9.87 -5.18
CA ASN A 128 -6.51 -10.76 -6.32
C ASN A 128 -6.98 -10.10 -7.61
N LEU A 129 -8.14 -9.43 -7.58
CA LEU A 129 -8.65 -8.71 -8.73
C LEU A 129 -7.76 -7.52 -9.07
N VAL A 130 -7.25 -6.78 -8.07
CA VAL A 130 -6.25 -5.71 -8.30
C VAL A 130 -4.99 -6.27 -8.95
N ASN A 131 -4.45 -7.39 -8.46
CA ASN A 131 -3.29 -8.05 -9.06
C ASN A 131 -3.56 -8.49 -10.50
N ALA A 132 -4.74 -9.06 -10.77
CA ALA A 132 -5.16 -9.43 -12.12
C ALA A 132 -5.22 -8.20 -13.05
N ILE A 133 -5.82 -7.10 -12.59
CA ILE A 133 -5.88 -5.84 -13.35
C ILE A 133 -4.48 -5.36 -13.71
N PHE A 134 -3.56 -5.25 -12.74
CA PHE A 134 -2.19 -4.80 -13.00
C PHE A 134 -1.43 -5.75 -13.93
N MET A 135 -1.58 -7.06 -13.76
CA MET A 135 -0.91 -8.04 -14.60
C MET A 135 -1.40 -7.97 -16.06
N PHE A 136 -2.71 -7.99 -16.28
CA PHE A 136 -3.27 -8.00 -17.64
C PHE A 136 -3.09 -6.65 -18.35
N LEU A 137 -3.31 -5.53 -17.66
CA LEU A 137 -2.98 -4.20 -18.21
C LEU A 137 -1.48 -4.07 -18.48
N GLY A 138 -0.62 -4.57 -17.58
CA GLY A 138 0.82 -4.58 -17.77
C GLY A 138 1.25 -5.33 -19.04
N ILE A 139 0.69 -6.51 -19.27
CA ILE A 139 0.93 -7.31 -20.49
C ILE A 139 0.48 -6.52 -21.73
N LEU A 140 -0.71 -5.93 -21.72
CA LEU A 140 -1.23 -5.14 -22.84
C LEU A 140 -0.34 -3.92 -23.15
N MET A 141 0.10 -3.20 -22.12
CA MET A 141 0.93 -2.01 -22.26
C MET A 141 2.34 -2.33 -22.78
N HIS A 142 2.91 -3.48 -22.39
CA HIS A 142 4.23 -3.92 -22.86
C HIS A 142 4.21 -4.65 -24.21
N LYS A 143 3.01 -4.86 -24.78
CA LYS A 143 2.72 -5.43 -26.11
C LYS A 143 3.08 -6.91 -26.29
N ASN A 144 4.10 -7.43 -25.60
CA ASN A 144 4.48 -8.83 -25.63
C ASN A 144 4.96 -9.32 -24.26
N ILE A 145 4.95 -10.63 -24.04
CA ILE A 145 5.28 -11.26 -22.76
C ILE A 145 6.76 -11.06 -22.41
N ALA A 146 7.67 -11.12 -23.40
CA ALA A 146 9.09 -10.93 -23.19
C ALA A 146 9.42 -9.55 -22.60
N SER A 147 8.85 -8.49 -23.17
CA SER A 147 8.99 -7.11 -22.68
C SER A 147 8.37 -6.93 -21.30
N TYR A 148 7.20 -7.52 -21.05
CA TYR A 148 6.58 -7.49 -19.71
C TYR A 148 7.46 -8.19 -18.66
N LEU A 149 7.98 -9.37 -18.96
CA LEU A 149 8.88 -10.10 -18.06
C LEU A 149 10.20 -9.36 -17.83
N LYS A 150 10.76 -8.72 -18.87
CA LYS A 150 11.94 -7.87 -18.76
C LYS A 150 11.69 -6.71 -17.80
N ALA A 151 10.54 -6.04 -17.92
CA ALA A 151 10.13 -4.96 -17.03
C ALA A 151 9.93 -5.44 -15.58
N VAL A 152 9.23 -6.57 -15.38
CA VAL A 152 9.07 -7.18 -14.04
C VAL A 152 10.43 -7.49 -13.42
N LYS A 153 11.33 -8.12 -14.18
CA LYS A 153 12.69 -8.44 -13.71
C LYS A 153 13.50 -7.19 -13.34
N ALA A 154 13.35 -6.11 -14.09
CA ALA A 154 13.99 -4.83 -13.80
C ALA A 154 13.44 -4.18 -12.53
N ALA A 155 12.13 -4.31 -12.25
CA ALA A 155 11.48 -3.75 -11.07
C ALA A 155 11.69 -4.57 -9.79
N THR A 156 11.88 -5.90 -9.88
CA THR A 156 12.01 -6.82 -8.73
C THR A 156 13.07 -6.39 -7.69
N PRO A 157 14.29 -5.95 -8.06
CA PRO A 157 15.28 -5.48 -7.08
C PRO A 157 14.76 -4.36 -6.18
N GLY A 158 13.91 -3.47 -6.69
CA GLY A 158 13.31 -2.37 -5.94
C GLY A 158 12.35 -2.82 -4.83
N VAL A 159 11.83 -4.05 -4.90
CA VAL A 159 10.90 -4.62 -3.91
C VAL A 159 11.45 -5.85 -3.19
N ALA A 160 12.71 -6.22 -3.42
CA ALA A 160 13.33 -7.44 -2.86
C ALA A 160 13.29 -7.49 -1.32
N GLY A 161 13.49 -6.34 -0.65
CA GLY A 161 13.38 -6.25 0.80
C GLY A 161 11.98 -6.62 1.32
N ILE A 162 10.93 -6.21 0.58
CA ILE A 162 9.54 -6.54 0.91
C ILE A 162 9.30 -8.04 0.74
N ILE A 163 9.75 -8.62 -0.38
CA ILE A 163 9.62 -10.06 -0.66
C ILE A 163 10.23 -10.90 0.48
N PHE A 164 11.42 -10.51 0.96
CA PHE A 164 12.10 -11.20 2.06
C PHE A 164 11.38 -11.03 3.41
N GLN A 165 10.84 -9.84 3.71
CA GLN A 165 10.20 -9.55 4.99
C GLN A 165 8.84 -10.22 5.18
N PHE A 166 8.05 -10.39 4.10
CA PHE A 166 6.68 -10.91 4.19
C PHE A 166 6.57 -12.28 4.90
N PRO A 167 7.40 -13.30 4.55
CA PRO A 167 7.42 -14.57 5.27
C PRO A 167 7.76 -14.43 6.77
N LEU A 168 8.63 -13.47 7.13
CA LEU A 168 8.98 -13.22 8.54
C LEU A 168 7.79 -12.65 9.31
N TYR A 169 7.02 -11.73 8.71
CA TYR A 169 5.80 -11.21 9.33
C TYR A 169 4.74 -12.28 9.53
N ALA A 170 4.59 -13.21 8.59
CA ALA A 170 3.73 -14.37 8.76
C ALA A 170 4.21 -15.28 9.92
N GLY A 171 5.52 -15.48 10.04
CA GLY A 171 6.11 -16.21 11.17
C GLY A 171 5.85 -15.53 12.53
N ILE A 172 6.02 -14.21 12.61
CA ILE A 172 5.71 -13.42 13.81
C ILE A 172 4.23 -13.51 14.16
N MET A 173 3.35 -13.34 13.17
CA MET A 173 1.90 -13.50 13.36
C MET A 173 1.59 -14.87 13.97
N GLY A 174 2.16 -15.95 13.42
CA GLY A 174 1.99 -17.29 13.98
C GLY A 174 2.43 -17.37 15.45
N MET A 175 3.62 -16.86 15.77
CA MET A 175 4.10 -16.84 17.17
C MET A 175 3.18 -16.05 18.10
N ILE A 176 2.73 -14.87 17.70
CA ILE A 176 1.84 -14.01 18.51
C ILE A 176 0.46 -14.68 18.69
N GLN A 177 -0.06 -15.31 17.65
CA GLN A 177 -1.36 -15.99 17.68
C GLN A 177 -1.35 -17.21 18.61
N TYR A 178 -0.30 -18.04 18.58
CA TYR A 178 -0.24 -19.28 19.38
C TYR A 178 0.32 -19.08 20.80
N SER A 179 0.96 -17.95 21.10
CA SER A 179 1.52 -17.66 22.43
C SER A 179 0.51 -17.04 23.41
N GLY A 180 -0.70 -16.71 22.97
CA GLY A 180 -1.69 -15.95 23.77
C GLY A 180 -1.38 -14.45 23.86
N LEU A 181 -0.37 -13.96 23.14
CA LEU A 181 0.03 -12.56 23.18
C LEU A 181 -1.04 -11.63 22.57
N VAL A 182 -1.84 -12.12 21.62
CA VAL A 182 -2.97 -11.35 21.07
C VAL A 182 -3.90 -10.86 22.18
N ASP A 183 -4.31 -11.75 23.08
CA ASP A 183 -5.26 -11.41 24.13
C ASP A 183 -4.63 -10.50 25.18
N MET A 184 -3.36 -10.73 25.54
CA MET A 184 -2.63 -9.87 26.47
C MET A 184 -2.54 -8.42 25.94
N LEU A 185 -2.11 -8.26 24.68
CA LEU A 185 -1.96 -6.94 24.07
C LEU A 185 -3.31 -6.27 23.84
N ALA A 186 -4.35 -7.05 23.51
CA ALA A 186 -5.70 -6.51 23.36
C ALA A 186 -6.25 -6.01 24.69
N ASN A 187 -6.12 -6.79 25.76
CA ASN A 187 -6.50 -6.35 27.11
C ASN A 187 -5.73 -5.11 27.55
N PHE A 188 -4.42 -5.03 27.26
CA PHE A 188 -3.65 -3.83 27.52
C PHE A 188 -4.22 -2.61 26.80
N MET A 189 -4.52 -2.75 25.50
CA MET A 189 -5.10 -1.67 24.69
C MET A 189 -6.46 -1.21 25.23
N VAL A 190 -7.32 -2.16 25.60
CA VAL A 190 -8.63 -1.90 26.21
C VAL A 190 -8.48 -1.16 27.54
N ASN A 191 -7.57 -1.59 28.41
CA ASN A 191 -7.38 -1.01 29.75
C ASN A 191 -6.88 0.44 29.73
N ILE A 192 -6.13 0.85 28.70
CA ILE A 192 -5.67 2.24 28.54
C ILE A 192 -6.65 3.11 27.75
N SER A 193 -7.69 2.51 27.17
CA SER A 193 -8.62 3.17 26.26
C SER A 193 -9.95 3.48 26.93
N THR A 194 -10.58 4.56 26.45
CA THR A 194 -12.00 4.85 26.64
C THR A 194 -12.72 4.74 25.29
N PRO A 195 -14.07 4.71 25.24
CA PRO A 195 -14.80 4.73 23.97
C PRO A 195 -14.37 5.88 23.04
N ASP A 196 -14.05 7.04 23.60
CA ASP A 196 -13.64 8.22 22.84
C ASP A 196 -12.17 8.20 22.38
N THR A 197 -11.31 7.47 23.09
CA THR A 197 -9.85 7.48 22.84
C THR A 197 -9.34 6.22 22.14
N PHE A 198 -10.16 5.17 22.05
CA PHE A 198 -9.78 3.87 21.50
C PHE A 198 -9.16 3.94 20.10
N TYR A 199 -9.79 4.67 19.16
CA TYR A 199 -9.28 4.78 17.79
C TYR A 199 -8.00 5.60 17.71
N LEU A 200 -7.84 6.61 18.59
CA LEU A 200 -6.60 7.37 18.69
C LEU A 200 -5.45 6.48 19.19
N TRP A 201 -5.67 5.67 20.23
CA TRP A 201 -4.67 4.72 20.71
C TRP A 201 -4.34 3.63 19.68
N THR A 202 -5.34 3.15 18.95
CA THR A 202 -5.15 2.21 17.83
C THR A 202 -4.28 2.84 16.74
N PHE A 203 -4.56 4.09 16.35
CA PHE A 203 -3.77 4.85 15.40
C PHE A 203 -2.32 5.08 15.87
N LEU A 204 -2.12 5.55 17.10
CA LEU A 204 -0.80 5.83 17.66
C LEU A 204 0.04 4.55 17.81
N SER A 205 -0.56 3.47 18.31
CA SER A 205 0.14 2.18 18.41
C SER A 205 0.52 1.64 17.03
N ALA A 206 -0.36 1.75 16.03
CA ALA A 206 -0.05 1.40 14.65
C ALA A 206 1.07 2.26 14.05
N SER A 207 1.12 3.53 14.41
CA SER A 207 2.18 4.47 14.00
C SER A 207 3.54 4.04 14.54
N VAL A 208 3.59 3.61 15.80
CA VAL A 208 4.82 3.09 16.43
C VAL A 208 5.22 1.74 15.83
N ILE A 209 4.28 0.81 15.66
CA ILE A 209 4.58 -0.52 15.09
C ILE A 209 5.08 -0.41 13.65
N ASN A 210 4.53 0.51 12.85
CA ASN A 210 4.99 0.75 11.49
C ASN A 210 6.48 1.13 11.40
N MET A 211 7.03 1.76 12.44
CA MET A 211 8.48 2.06 12.50
C MET A 211 9.36 0.79 12.43
N PHE A 212 8.80 -0.36 12.80
CA PHE A 212 9.46 -1.67 12.76
C PHE A 212 8.94 -2.57 11.63
N VAL A 213 7.69 -2.36 11.21
CA VAL A 213 6.99 -3.14 10.17
C VAL A 213 6.42 -2.19 9.11
N PRO A 214 7.26 -1.62 8.23
CA PRO A 214 6.85 -0.58 7.26
C PRO A 214 6.13 -1.18 6.03
N SER A 215 5.11 -2.00 6.27
CA SER A 215 4.35 -2.71 5.23
C SER A 215 2.90 -2.80 5.65
N GLY A 216 1.97 -2.29 4.84
CA GLY A 216 0.54 -2.32 5.18
C GLY A 216 0.02 -3.73 5.43
N GLY A 217 0.30 -4.67 4.51
CA GLY A 217 -0.08 -6.08 4.67
C GLY A 217 0.70 -6.80 5.78
N GLY A 218 2.00 -6.55 5.88
CA GLY A 218 2.85 -7.16 6.92
C GLY A 218 2.47 -6.71 8.33
N GLN A 219 2.21 -5.41 8.51
CA GLN A 219 1.74 -4.85 9.78
C GLN A 219 0.36 -5.38 10.13
N TRP A 220 -0.53 -5.53 9.16
CA TRP A 220 -1.84 -6.11 9.40
C TRP A 220 -1.77 -7.55 9.88
N ALA A 221 -0.86 -8.37 9.32
CA ALA A 221 -0.62 -9.72 9.80
C ALA A 221 -0.22 -9.75 11.30
N VAL A 222 0.61 -8.80 11.73
CA VAL A 222 1.13 -8.75 13.10
C VAL A 222 0.17 -8.08 14.09
N GLN A 223 -0.39 -6.92 13.73
CA GLN A 223 -1.17 -6.07 14.64
C GLN A 223 -2.70 -6.22 14.44
N GLY A 224 -3.16 -6.64 13.26
CA GLY A 224 -4.57 -6.78 12.94
C GLY A 224 -5.35 -7.63 13.95
N PRO A 225 -4.87 -8.83 14.34
CA PRO A 225 -5.54 -9.64 15.36
C PRO A 225 -5.71 -8.94 16.70
N VAL A 226 -4.69 -8.18 17.14
CA VAL A 226 -4.72 -7.42 18.40
C VAL A 226 -5.75 -6.29 18.30
N ALA A 227 -5.71 -5.51 17.22
CA ALA A 227 -6.62 -4.38 17.01
C ALA A 227 -8.08 -4.83 16.94
N ILE A 228 -8.36 -5.91 16.18
CA ILE A 228 -9.71 -6.46 16.06
C ILE A 228 -10.21 -7.03 17.40
N ASN A 229 -9.39 -7.79 18.13
CA ASN A 229 -9.80 -8.29 19.45
C ASN A 229 -10.10 -7.13 20.42
N SER A 230 -9.26 -6.10 20.43
CA SER A 230 -9.48 -4.91 21.26
C SER A 230 -10.80 -4.20 20.88
N ALA A 231 -11.07 -4.07 19.59
CA ALA A 231 -12.29 -3.45 19.09
C ALA A 231 -13.54 -4.25 19.48
N MET A 232 -13.50 -5.58 19.37
CA MET A 232 -14.62 -6.44 19.80
C MET A 232 -14.88 -6.31 21.31
N MET A 233 -13.84 -6.27 22.14
CA MET A 233 -13.96 -6.08 23.59
C MET A 233 -14.54 -4.71 23.95
N MET A 234 -14.20 -3.67 23.19
CA MET A 234 -14.73 -2.31 23.36
C MET A 234 -16.10 -2.10 22.71
N ASN A 235 -16.63 -3.10 22.00
CA ASN A 235 -17.80 -2.96 21.11
C ASN A 235 -17.63 -1.79 20.11
N ALA A 236 -16.41 -1.63 19.58
CA ALA A 236 -16.03 -0.57 18.65
C ALA A 236 -16.29 -0.97 17.19
N ASN A 237 -16.39 0.03 16.31
CA ASN A 237 -16.59 -0.15 14.89
C ASN A 237 -15.33 -0.78 14.24
N ILE A 238 -15.52 -1.92 13.58
CA ILE A 238 -14.44 -2.68 12.96
C ILE A 238 -13.79 -1.92 11.79
N ILE A 239 -14.59 -1.32 10.90
CA ILE A 239 -14.06 -0.57 9.75
C ILE A 239 -13.21 0.61 10.21
N LYS A 240 -13.69 1.38 11.21
CA LYS A 240 -12.94 2.48 11.81
C LYS A 240 -11.65 2.01 12.48
N THR A 241 -11.67 0.82 13.10
CA THR A 241 -10.47 0.19 13.67
C THR A 241 -9.45 -0.16 12.57
N CYS A 242 -9.90 -0.80 11.48
CA CYS A 242 -9.04 -1.12 10.33
C CYS A 242 -8.43 0.15 9.72
N LEU A 243 -9.22 1.21 9.56
CA LEU A 243 -8.75 2.51 9.06
C LEU A 243 -7.77 3.18 10.04
N ALA A 244 -8.01 3.12 11.34
CA ALA A 244 -7.09 3.66 12.34
C ALA A 244 -5.70 2.98 12.27
N VAL A 245 -5.66 1.65 12.13
CA VAL A 245 -4.40 0.91 11.91
C VAL A 245 -3.75 1.33 10.58
N ALA A 246 -4.54 1.40 9.51
CA ALA A 246 -4.06 1.74 8.17
C ALA A 246 -3.52 3.18 8.07
N TYR A 247 -4.13 4.13 8.78
CA TYR A 247 -3.66 5.50 8.87
C TYR A 247 -2.41 5.61 9.74
N GLY A 248 -2.30 4.86 10.84
CA GLY A 248 -1.08 4.83 11.64
C GLY A 248 0.11 4.32 10.81
N ASN A 249 -0.10 3.25 10.05
CA ASN A 249 0.86 2.76 9.06
C ASN A 249 1.24 3.84 8.03
N THR A 250 0.25 4.49 7.45
CA THR A 250 0.48 5.49 6.39
C THR A 250 1.21 6.72 6.88
N TRP A 251 0.90 7.16 8.10
CA TRP A 251 1.41 8.39 8.67
C TRP A 251 2.92 8.30 8.90
N THR A 252 3.40 7.30 9.65
CA THR A 252 4.84 7.20 9.97
C THR A 252 5.69 6.65 8.83
N ASN A 253 5.08 6.06 7.81
CA ASN A 253 5.77 5.78 6.54
C ASN A 253 6.32 7.05 5.88
N MET A 254 5.84 8.25 6.22
CA MET A 254 6.46 9.50 5.78
C MET A 254 7.84 9.74 6.39
N ALA A 255 8.11 9.25 7.62
CA ALA A 255 9.44 9.33 8.20
C ALA A 255 10.39 8.25 7.67
N GLN A 256 9.85 7.15 7.13
CA GLN A 256 10.63 6.02 6.65
C GLN A 256 10.75 6.03 5.12
N PRO A 257 11.96 6.14 4.55
CA PRO A 257 12.12 6.27 3.11
C PRO A 257 12.01 4.94 2.34
N PHE A 258 11.45 3.86 2.90
CA PHE A 258 11.39 2.54 2.23
C PHE A 258 10.71 2.59 0.87
N TRP A 259 9.57 3.31 0.77
CA TRP A 259 8.88 3.56 -0.50
C TRP A 259 9.67 4.49 -1.43
N ALA A 260 10.49 5.38 -0.85
CA ALA A 260 11.30 6.32 -1.61
C ALA A 260 12.57 5.66 -2.17
N LEU A 261 13.01 4.49 -1.67
CA LEU A 261 14.26 3.87 -2.12
C LEU A 261 14.32 3.64 -3.64
N ALA A 262 13.21 3.22 -4.25
CA ALA A 262 13.12 3.08 -5.69
C ALA A 262 13.30 4.45 -6.39
N LEU A 263 12.60 5.48 -5.93
CA LEU A 263 12.71 6.84 -6.46
C LEU A 263 14.12 7.44 -6.23
N LEU A 264 14.72 7.19 -5.08
CA LEU A 264 16.07 7.64 -4.72
C LEU A 264 17.13 6.95 -5.58
N GLY A 265 16.95 5.66 -5.88
CA GLY A 265 17.81 4.93 -6.80
C GLY A 265 17.80 5.52 -8.21
N VAL A 266 16.63 5.97 -8.68
CA VAL A 266 16.47 6.60 -9.99
C VAL A 266 16.96 8.06 -10.00
N THR A 267 16.65 8.83 -8.95
CA THR A 267 17.01 10.26 -8.86
C THR A 267 18.45 10.50 -8.39
N GLY A 268 19.15 9.49 -7.90
CA GLY A 268 20.50 9.61 -7.30
C GLY A 268 20.52 10.36 -5.96
N LEU A 269 19.35 10.76 -5.44
CA LEU A 269 19.24 11.45 -4.17
C LEU A 269 19.52 10.50 -2.99
N LYS A 270 20.12 11.04 -1.93
CA LYS A 270 20.28 10.33 -0.66
C LYS A 270 19.03 10.52 0.18
N ALA A 271 18.66 9.50 0.95
CA ALA A 271 17.49 9.56 1.84
C ALA A 271 17.47 10.81 2.74
N ARG A 272 18.65 11.18 3.30
CA ARG A 272 18.80 12.37 4.15
C ARG A 272 18.34 13.68 3.49
N GLU A 273 18.37 13.76 2.16
CA GLU A 273 18.03 14.96 1.39
C GLU A 273 16.52 15.14 1.25
N ILE A 274 15.75 14.06 1.35
CA ILE A 274 14.27 14.10 1.28
C ILE A 274 13.60 13.99 2.66
N MET A 275 14.33 13.52 3.69
CA MET A 275 13.74 13.25 5.01
C MET A 275 13.15 14.50 5.66
N GLY A 276 13.79 15.67 5.53
CA GLY A 276 13.28 16.91 6.12
C GLY A 276 11.88 17.28 5.60
N TYR A 277 11.68 17.21 4.28
CA TYR A 277 10.39 17.44 3.65
C TYR A 277 9.36 16.39 4.06
N SER A 278 9.76 15.12 4.08
CA SER A 278 8.86 14.01 4.39
C SER A 278 8.40 14.06 5.86
N ILE A 279 9.29 14.40 6.81
CA ILE A 279 8.95 14.60 8.22
C ILE A 279 8.05 15.83 8.40
N ALA A 280 8.33 16.95 7.71
CA ALA A 280 7.50 18.14 7.82
C ALA A 280 6.05 17.84 7.37
N ILE A 281 5.91 17.12 6.27
CA ILE A 281 4.62 16.66 5.76
C ILE A 281 3.97 15.63 6.70
N MET A 282 4.76 14.74 7.32
CA MET A 282 4.28 13.82 8.35
C MET A 282 3.64 14.60 9.50
N LEU A 283 4.34 15.57 10.08
CA LEU A 283 3.85 16.35 11.21
C LEU A 283 2.55 17.09 10.86
N MET A 284 2.49 17.70 9.68
CA MET A 284 1.28 18.38 9.20
C MET A 284 0.11 17.40 8.99
N SER A 285 0.33 16.29 8.30
CA SER A 285 -0.71 15.28 8.03
C SER A 285 -1.18 14.55 9.29
N GLY A 286 -0.37 14.51 10.34
CA GLY A 286 -0.73 13.93 11.64
C GLY A 286 -2.00 14.56 12.22
N PHE A 287 -2.17 15.88 12.10
CA PHE A 287 -3.38 16.56 12.54
C PHE A 287 -4.62 16.08 11.78
N ILE A 288 -4.50 15.89 10.46
CA ILE A 288 -5.60 15.41 9.61
C ILE A 288 -6.04 14.01 10.06
N PHE A 289 -5.08 13.10 10.28
CA PHE A 289 -5.37 11.75 10.73
C PHE A 289 -5.97 11.72 12.13
N ILE A 290 -5.39 12.46 13.09
CA ILE A 290 -5.89 12.54 14.46
C ILE A 290 -7.34 13.06 14.49
N ILE A 291 -7.64 14.11 13.72
CA ILE A 291 -9.00 14.64 13.61
C ILE A 291 -9.94 13.57 13.05
N GLY A 292 -9.54 12.90 11.98
CA GLY A 292 -10.33 11.84 11.35
C GLY A 292 -10.65 10.71 12.32
N VAL A 293 -9.63 10.07 12.89
CA VAL A 293 -9.82 8.88 13.76
C VAL A 293 -10.53 9.21 15.06
N THR A 294 -10.35 10.41 15.61
CA THR A 294 -10.93 10.78 16.90
C THR A 294 -12.37 11.23 16.75
N PHE A 295 -12.67 12.12 15.78
CA PHE A 295 -13.95 12.84 15.77
C PHE A 295 -14.90 12.43 14.64
N LEU A 296 -14.41 11.85 13.54
CA LEU A 296 -15.27 11.55 12.40
C LEU A 296 -15.88 10.14 12.49
N PRO A 297 -17.15 9.98 12.08
CA PRO A 297 -17.80 8.68 12.04
C PRO A 297 -17.38 7.87 10.81
N VAL A 298 -17.56 6.56 10.92
CA VAL A 298 -17.55 5.62 9.80
C VAL A 298 -18.97 5.13 9.58
#